data_AF-A0A2V6C5I5-F1
#
_entry.id   AF-A0A2V6C5I5-F1
#
_cell.length_a   1.000
_cell.length_b   1.000
_cell.length_c   1.000
_cell.angle_alpha   90.00
_cell.angle_beta   90.00
_cell.angle_gamma   90.00
#
_symmetry.space_group_name_H-M   'P 1'
#
loop_
_entity.id
_entity.type
_entity.pdbx_description
1 polymer ?
#
loop_
_entity_poly.entity_id
_entity_poly.type
_entity_poly.pdbx_seq_one_letter_code
_entity_poly.pdbx_strand_id
1 'polypeptide(L)'
;RFSELTTIRRQKPAAFRQIVELAAAKQTDKAFAKLLELGAVTETLTDDGQLYQRAADAYLSSTKQGKSALLVSPTWSEIDAVTEKVRETLKADGALSPDEHTLCVFDSLSWTTAQKKNASQYEPGQRLRFVRQSKHFDRGDTVEVVAVIENGLRVRRPDGTEIDFIPSSAAASFDVGQAHELKVAAGDWLLLQANHGKEFINGERVQVREIQNGRLALVDGRTLPSGFNSFTHGYAVTSHSSQSKTVDDVLLVASSRSFAAVNREQFYVSISRGRERCHIFTDDADLLARRVTDSHERKAAIELQALRDDLAKLGFARKERLEEESVSPAKEDFRAVRPMRDTHAKRTTRLLPVQRLTQVAEQVRRWMGEDPEPKEVVAEKVTEKVTPTESVKQTEKVHRSLREEVRQHIEQHRQQRQQSRHSHGIGH
;
A
#
# COMPACT_ATOMS: atom_id res chain seq x y z
N ARG A 1 33.14 9.51 16.61
CA ARG A 1 32.16 10.27 17.40
C ARG A 1 31.14 10.82 16.41
N PHE A 2 29.90 10.33 16.47
CA PHE A 2 28.82 10.91 15.68
C PHE A 2 28.17 12.01 16.51
N SER A 3 27.81 13.12 15.89
CA SER A 3 27.02 14.16 16.53
C SER A 3 25.55 13.78 16.41
N GLU A 4 24.86 13.71 17.54
CA GLU A 4 23.44 13.36 17.61
C GLU A 4 22.65 14.56 18.15
N LEU A 5 21.54 14.89 17.48
CA LEU A 5 20.58 15.89 17.96
C LEU A 5 19.51 15.17 18.78
N THR A 6 19.58 15.30 20.11
CA THR A 6 18.66 14.60 21.03
C THR A 6 17.45 15.43 21.43
N THR A 7 17.51 16.76 21.30
CA THR A 7 16.44 17.66 21.75
C THR A 7 15.38 17.88 20.67
N ILE A 8 14.14 17.48 20.96
CA ILE A 8 12.97 17.78 20.13
C ILE A 8 12.46 19.18 20.46
N ARG A 9 12.49 20.09 19.47
CA ARG A 9 12.04 21.49 19.65
C ARG A 9 10.74 21.83 18.93
N ARG A 10 10.22 20.94 18.08
CA ARG A 10 9.09 21.24 17.18
C ARG A 10 7.76 21.40 17.93
N GLN A 11 7.45 20.47 18.83
CA GLN A 11 6.17 20.46 19.55
C GLN A 11 6.16 21.59 20.60
N LYS A 12 5.16 22.47 20.55
CA LYS A 12 5.02 23.60 21.49
C LYS A 12 4.52 23.15 22.87
N PRO A 13 3.42 22.37 23.00
CA PRO A 13 2.95 21.95 24.31
C PRO A 13 3.88 20.92 24.93
N ALA A 14 4.18 21.06 26.23
CA ALA A 14 5.09 20.15 26.93
C ALA A 14 4.58 18.70 26.93
N ALA A 15 3.28 18.50 27.17
CA ALA A 15 2.66 17.17 27.14
C ALA A 15 2.79 16.50 25.76
N PHE A 16 2.56 17.26 24.69
CA PHE A 16 2.69 16.73 23.33
C PHE A 16 4.15 16.45 22.96
N ARG A 17 5.10 17.29 23.41
CA ARG A 17 6.53 17.04 23.23
C ARG A 17 6.97 15.73 23.88
N GLN A 18 6.53 15.45 25.11
CA GLN A 18 6.82 14.20 25.80
C GLN A 18 6.31 12.97 25.03
N ILE A 19 5.13 13.06 24.43
CA ILE A 19 4.58 11.98 23.58
C ILE A 19 5.50 11.70 22.39
N VAL A 20 5.95 12.75 21.70
CA VAL A 20 6.84 12.61 20.54
C VAL A 20 8.24 12.12 20.96
N GLU A 21 8.73 12.52 22.13
CA GLU A 21 9.98 12.01 22.72
C GLU A 21 9.89 10.51 23.04
N LEU A 22 8.78 10.05 23.63
CA LEU A 22 8.54 8.62 23.88
C LEU A 22 8.51 7.82 22.57
N ALA A 23 7.81 8.33 21.56
CA ALA A 23 7.74 7.69 20.25
C ALA A 23 9.11 7.67 19.55
N ALA A 24 9.90 8.74 19.66
CA ALA A 24 11.28 8.80 19.15
C ALA A 24 12.19 7.78 19.85
N ALA A 25 12.01 7.59 21.17
CA ALA A 25 12.72 6.61 21.98
C ALA A 25 12.23 5.16 21.79
N LYS A 26 11.45 4.88 20.73
CA LYS A 26 10.87 3.56 20.42
C LYS A 26 9.90 3.03 21.49
N GLN A 27 9.39 3.89 22.39
CA GLN A 27 8.37 3.59 23.41
C GLN A 27 6.97 4.03 22.95
N THR A 28 6.53 3.51 21.79
CA THR A 28 5.28 3.92 21.13
C THR A 28 4.02 3.45 21.85
N ASP A 29 4.10 2.38 22.63
CA ASP A 29 3.07 1.94 23.58
C ASP A 29 2.75 3.05 24.59
N LYS A 30 3.77 3.61 25.23
CA LYS A 30 3.62 4.70 26.21
C LYS A 30 3.18 5.99 25.54
N ALA A 31 3.69 6.27 24.34
CA ALA A 31 3.27 7.43 23.56
C ALA A 31 1.77 7.36 23.22
N PHE A 32 1.29 6.20 22.78
CA PHE A 32 -0.11 5.97 22.45
C PHE A 32 -1.00 6.04 23.70
N ALA A 33 -0.59 5.42 24.81
CA ALA A 33 -1.30 5.53 26.09
C ALA A 33 -1.47 6.99 26.54
N LYS A 34 -0.43 7.82 26.41
CA LYS A 34 -0.54 9.26 26.70
C LYS A 34 -1.47 10.02 25.75
N LEU A 35 -1.55 9.61 24.47
CA LEU A 35 -2.51 10.22 23.54
C LEU A 35 -3.95 9.88 23.96
N LEU A 36 -4.21 8.66 24.43
CA LEU A 36 -5.50 8.28 25.02
C LEU A 36 -5.82 9.12 26.27
N GLU A 37 -4.88 9.24 27.21
CA GLU A 37 -5.03 10.06 28.43
C GLU A 37 -5.36 11.53 28.12
N LEU A 38 -4.79 12.09 27.05
CA LEU A 38 -5.05 13.47 26.61
C LEU A 38 -6.35 13.63 25.79
N GLY A 39 -7.09 12.55 25.54
CA GLY A 39 -8.28 12.58 24.67
C GLY A 39 -7.96 12.87 23.20
N ALA A 40 -6.71 12.62 22.78
CA ALA A 40 -6.23 12.84 21.42
C ALA A 40 -6.51 11.66 20.47
N VAL A 41 -7.27 10.66 20.93
CA VAL A 41 -7.71 9.50 20.14
C VAL A 41 -9.23 9.46 20.15
N THR A 42 -9.83 9.41 18.97
CA THR A 42 -11.26 9.20 18.77
C THR A 42 -11.48 7.85 18.13
N GLU A 43 -12.08 6.95 18.91
CA GLU A 43 -12.53 5.65 18.44
C GLU A 43 -13.97 5.74 17.92
N THR A 44 -14.24 5.17 16.74
CA THR A 44 -15.57 5.08 16.15
C THR A 44 -15.82 3.66 15.65
N LEU A 45 -16.66 2.92 16.36
CA LEU A 45 -16.85 1.46 16.21
C LEU A 45 -17.69 1.06 14.98
N THR A 46 -18.31 2.02 14.28
CA THR A 46 -19.25 1.75 13.17
C THR A 46 -18.64 2.06 11.81
N ASP A 47 -18.82 1.13 10.87
CA ASP A 47 -18.27 1.16 9.50
C ASP A 47 -19.04 2.09 8.54
N ASP A 48 -19.94 2.94 9.05
CA ASP A 48 -20.82 3.79 8.25
C ASP A 48 -20.13 5.06 7.71
N GLY A 49 -18.79 5.08 7.65
CA GLY A 49 -18.01 6.24 7.23
C GLY A 49 -17.95 7.41 8.24
N GLN A 50 -18.55 7.25 9.43
CA GLN A 50 -18.52 8.26 10.50
C GLN A 50 -17.10 8.61 10.94
N LEU A 51 -16.19 7.62 10.94
CA LEU A 51 -14.77 7.82 11.24
C LEU A 51 -14.15 8.89 10.33
N TYR A 52 -14.34 8.73 9.01
CA TYR A 52 -13.81 9.63 8.00
C TYR A 52 -14.48 10.99 8.07
N GLN A 53 -15.79 11.05 8.35
CA GLN A 53 -16.50 12.31 8.54
C GLN A 53 -15.92 13.10 9.72
N ARG A 54 -15.71 12.45 10.88
CA ARG A 54 -15.11 13.12 12.06
C ARG A 54 -13.70 13.65 11.77
N ALA A 55 -12.90 12.90 11.02
CA ALA A 55 -11.58 13.35 10.60
C ALA A 55 -11.65 14.55 9.65
N ALA A 56 -12.59 14.54 8.70
CA ALA A 56 -12.86 15.64 7.79
C ALA A 56 -13.31 16.91 8.54
N ASP A 57 -14.26 16.76 9.48
CA ASP A 57 -14.77 17.87 10.29
C ASP A 57 -13.66 18.49 11.15
N ALA A 58 -12.80 17.66 11.75
CA ALA A 58 -11.66 18.13 12.53
C ALA A 58 -10.65 18.88 11.65
N TYR A 59 -10.36 18.37 10.45
CA TYR A 59 -9.50 19.03 9.47
C TYR A 59 -10.05 20.40 9.08
N LEU A 60 -11.34 20.45 8.71
CA LEU A 60 -11.99 21.69 8.28
C LEU A 60 -12.09 22.70 9.43
N SER A 61 -12.36 22.24 10.65
CA SER A 61 -12.35 23.07 11.85
C SER A 61 -10.98 23.70 12.10
N SER A 62 -9.89 22.93 11.99
CA SER A 62 -8.52 23.47 12.05
C SER A 62 -8.28 24.55 11.00
N THR A 63 -8.66 24.29 9.74
CA THR A 63 -8.42 25.24 8.65
C THR A 63 -9.25 26.52 8.79
N LYS A 64 -10.50 26.42 9.28
CA LYS A 64 -11.37 27.57 9.57
C LYS A 64 -10.81 28.45 10.69
N GLN A 65 -10.06 27.87 11.63
CA GLN A 65 -9.33 28.61 12.68
C GLN A 65 -8.01 29.23 12.17
N GLY A 66 -7.71 29.15 10.87
CA GLY A 66 -6.47 29.67 10.27
C GLY A 66 -5.22 28.85 10.60
N LYS A 67 -5.37 27.65 11.16
CA LYS A 67 -4.25 26.76 11.47
C LYS A 67 -3.86 25.94 10.25
N SER A 68 -2.56 25.65 10.14
CA SER A 68 -2.09 24.66 9.17
C SER A 68 -2.44 23.24 9.65
N ALA A 69 -3.16 22.48 8.83
CA ALA A 69 -3.59 21.12 9.16
C ALA A 69 -3.15 20.10 8.10
N LEU A 70 -2.88 18.87 8.52
CA LEU A 70 -2.53 17.76 7.63
C LEU A 70 -3.27 16.49 8.04
N LEU A 71 -4.08 15.95 7.12
CA LEU A 71 -4.59 14.58 7.22
C LEU A 71 -3.51 13.60 6.76
N VAL A 72 -3.27 12.58 7.56
CA VAL A 72 -2.32 11.51 7.29
C VAL A 72 -3.02 10.18 7.41
N SER A 73 -2.78 9.26 6.48
CA SER A 73 -3.26 7.87 6.60
C SER A 73 -2.20 6.89 6.06
N PRO A 74 -2.15 5.64 6.56
CA PRO A 74 -1.22 4.62 6.06
C PRO A 74 -1.47 4.18 4.61
N THR A 75 -2.71 4.25 4.09
CA THR A 75 -3.08 3.69 2.79
C THR A 75 -3.81 4.68 1.88
N TRP A 76 -3.72 4.48 0.57
CA TRP A 76 -4.44 5.28 -0.41
C TRP A 76 -5.96 5.14 -0.31
N SER A 77 -6.47 3.94 -0.05
CA SER A 77 -7.91 3.71 0.09
C SER A 77 -8.54 4.54 1.22
N GLU A 78 -7.81 4.75 2.32
CA GLU A 78 -8.28 5.62 3.41
C GLU A 78 -8.10 7.10 3.10
N ILE A 79 -7.03 7.48 2.38
CA ILE A 79 -6.84 8.84 1.85
C ILE A 79 -8.02 9.22 0.97
N ASP A 80 -8.44 8.33 0.08
CA ASP A 80 -9.57 8.56 -0.83
C ASP A 80 -10.87 8.69 -0.03
N ALA A 81 -11.12 7.78 0.93
CA ALA A 81 -12.32 7.81 1.76
C ALA A 81 -12.45 9.09 2.61
N VAL A 82 -11.36 9.54 3.24
CA VAL A 82 -11.39 10.80 4.00
C VAL A 82 -11.45 12.02 3.10
N THR A 83 -10.79 11.97 1.93
CA THR A 83 -10.85 13.04 0.93
C THR A 83 -12.27 13.23 0.42
N GLU A 84 -12.99 12.16 0.15
CA GLU A 84 -14.39 12.22 -0.27
C GLU A 84 -15.24 12.96 0.78
N LYS A 85 -15.10 12.64 2.06
CA LYS A 85 -15.81 13.34 3.15
C LYS A 85 -15.41 14.80 3.29
N VAL A 86 -14.13 15.13 3.15
CA VAL A 86 -13.69 16.54 3.11
C VAL A 86 -14.34 17.29 1.95
N ARG A 87 -14.40 16.69 0.76
CA ARG A 87 -15.01 17.31 -0.43
C ARG A 87 -16.53 17.44 -0.30
N GLU A 88 -17.22 16.45 0.23
CA GLU A 88 -18.66 16.51 0.54
C GLU A 88 -18.97 17.71 1.45
N THR A 89 -18.24 17.86 2.57
CA THR A 89 -18.44 18.98 3.48
C THR A 89 -18.07 20.33 2.86
N LEU A 90 -16.99 20.40 2.07
CA LEU A 90 -16.62 21.65 1.38
C LEU A 90 -17.65 22.08 0.33
N LYS A 91 -18.30 21.12 -0.35
CA LYS A 91 -19.42 21.41 -1.27
C LYS A 91 -20.64 21.92 -0.51
N ALA A 92 -20.98 21.28 0.60
CA ALA A 92 -22.10 21.70 1.45
C ALA A 92 -21.88 23.13 2.01
N ASP A 93 -20.64 23.47 2.35
CA ASP A 93 -20.25 24.79 2.83
C ASP A 93 -20.08 25.84 1.69
N GLY A 94 -20.22 25.45 0.42
CA GLY A 94 -20.04 26.32 -0.75
C GLY A 94 -18.58 26.73 -1.03
N ALA A 95 -17.61 26.14 -0.32
CA ALA A 95 -16.18 26.40 -0.52
C ALA A 95 -15.58 25.60 -1.69
N LEU A 96 -16.25 24.51 -2.10
CA LEU A 96 -15.93 23.72 -3.29
C LEU A 96 -17.13 23.75 -4.24
N SER A 97 -16.88 23.95 -5.53
CA SER A 97 -17.95 23.94 -6.53
C SER A 97 -18.64 22.56 -6.59
N PRO A 98 -19.98 22.50 -6.75
CA PRO A 98 -20.67 21.25 -7.05
C PRO A 98 -20.34 20.71 -8.44
N ASP A 99 -19.89 21.58 -9.36
CA ASP A 99 -19.52 21.20 -10.72
C ASP A 99 -18.15 20.53 -10.75
N GLU A 100 -18.15 19.22 -11.00
CA GLU A 100 -16.95 18.40 -11.11
C GLU A 100 -16.57 18.13 -12.56
N HIS A 101 -15.28 18.20 -12.86
CA HIS A 101 -14.68 17.77 -14.11
C HIS A 101 -13.85 16.51 -13.87
N THR A 102 -14.12 15.46 -14.63
CA THR A 102 -13.30 14.26 -14.62
C THR A 102 -12.06 14.47 -15.49
N LEU A 103 -10.89 14.39 -14.87
CA LEU A 103 -9.59 14.51 -15.54
C LEU A 103 -8.86 13.17 -15.53
N CYS A 104 -8.21 12.83 -16.64
CA CYS A 104 -7.37 11.64 -16.72
C CYS A 104 -5.96 11.96 -16.20
N VAL A 105 -5.64 11.46 -15.00
CA VAL A 105 -4.35 11.64 -14.34
C VAL A 105 -3.45 10.41 -14.51
N PHE A 106 -2.14 10.63 -14.40
CA PHE A 106 -1.12 9.58 -14.38
C PHE A 106 -0.85 9.20 -12.93
N ASP A 107 -1.18 7.96 -12.57
CA ASP A 107 -0.85 7.39 -11.27
C ASP A 107 0.38 6.47 -11.37
N SER A 108 1.41 6.74 -10.57
CA SER A 108 2.68 6.02 -10.65
C SER A 108 2.62 4.70 -9.91
N LEU A 109 3.00 3.61 -10.58
CA LEU A 109 3.16 2.30 -9.93
C LEU A 109 4.45 2.22 -9.08
N SER A 110 5.26 3.28 -9.03
CA SER A 110 6.48 3.35 -8.23
C SER A 110 7.47 2.21 -8.52
N TRP A 111 7.54 1.77 -9.77
CA TRP A 111 8.43 0.67 -10.16
C TRP A 111 9.91 1.03 -9.96
N THR A 112 10.66 0.07 -9.46
CA THR A 112 12.13 0.14 -9.42
C THR A 112 12.71 0.12 -10.83
N THR A 113 13.95 0.62 -10.98
CA THR A 113 14.68 0.52 -12.25
C THR A 113 14.81 -0.93 -12.73
N ALA A 114 14.94 -1.90 -11.81
CA ALA A 114 15.02 -3.32 -12.16
C ALA A 114 13.69 -3.84 -12.73
N GLN A 115 12.56 -3.48 -12.13
CA GLN A 115 11.23 -3.83 -12.65
C GLN A 115 11.01 -3.21 -14.03
N LYS A 116 11.35 -1.92 -14.20
CA LYS A 116 11.26 -1.20 -15.49
C LYS A 116 12.08 -1.86 -16.62
N LYS A 117 13.15 -2.60 -16.30
CA LYS A 117 13.94 -3.30 -17.32
C LYS A 117 13.27 -4.58 -17.84
N ASN A 118 12.34 -5.15 -17.08
CA ASN A 118 11.72 -6.42 -17.43
C ASN A 118 10.42 -6.20 -18.23
N ALA A 119 10.50 -6.37 -19.55
CA ALA A 119 9.37 -6.19 -20.47
C ALA A 119 8.16 -7.09 -20.13
N SER A 120 8.36 -8.24 -19.48
CA SER A 120 7.26 -9.17 -19.14
C SER A 120 6.37 -8.69 -18.00
N GLN A 121 6.74 -7.64 -17.27
CA GLN A 121 5.93 -7.08 -16.18
C GLN A 121 4.91 -6.05 -16.70
N TYR A 122 5.08 -5.59 -17.93
CA TYR A 122 4.20 -4.58 -18.51
C TYR A 122 2.89 -5.20 -18.97
N GLU A 123 1.82 -4.42 -18.84
CA GLU A 123 0.48 -4.80 -19.26
C GLU A 123 -0.07 -3.76 -20.24
N PRO A 124 -0.84 -4.18 -21.26
CA PRO A 124 -1.58 -3.25 -22.11
C PRO A 124 -2.44 -2.28 -21.30
N GLY A 125 -2.49 -1.01 -21.72
CA GLY A 125 -3.20 0.08 -21.03
C GLY A 125 -2.36 0.81 -19.98
N GLN A 126 -1.22 0.28 -19.55
CA GLN A 126 -0.26 1.03 -18.71
C GLN A 126 0.29 2.23 -19.49
N ARG A 127 0.76 3.25 -18.77
CA ARG A 127 1.35 4.45 -19.35
C ARG A 127 2.80 4.60 -18.96
N LEU A 128 3.60 5.09 -19.89
CA LEU A 128 5.00 5.47 -19.66
C LEU A 128 5.11 6.98 -19.74
N ARG A 129 5.59 7.61 -18.67
CA ARG A 129 5.82 9.06 -18.62
C ARG A 129 7.31 9.36 -18.59
N PHE A 130 7.81 10.06 -19.60
CA PHE A 130 9.23 10.35 -19.76
C PHE A 130 9.66 11.55 -18.91
N VAL A 131 10.54 11.30 -17.94
CA VAL A 131 11.12 12.34 -17.07
C VAL A 131 12.43 12.91 -17.63
N ARG A 132 13.01 12.24 -18.63
CA ARG A 132 14.20 12.66 -19.38
C ARG A 132 13.98 12.38 -20.86
N GLN A 133 14.64 13.15 -21.71
CA GLN A 133 14.69 12.87 -23.14
C GLN A 133 15.30 11.48 -23.38
N SER A 134 14.73 10.76 -24.33
CA SER A 134 15.19 9.46 -24.82
C SER A 134 15.30 9.50 -26.34
N LYS A 135 15.70 8.39 -26.97
CA LYS A 135 15.86 8.30 -28.43
C LYS A 135 14.58 8.64 -29.19
N HIS A 136 13.41 8.30 -28.64
CA HIS A 136 12.12 8.42 -29.33
C HIS A 136 11.12 9.34 -28.63
N PHE A 137 11.43 9.84 -27.43
CA PHE A 137 10.49 10.57 -26.59
C PHE A 137 11.17 11.72 -25.89
N ASP A 138 10.51 12.86 -25.86
CA ASP A 138 10.97 14.05 -25.16
C ASP A 138 10.59 14.00 -23.68
N ARG A 139 11.22 14.88 -22.89
CA ARG A 139 10.84 15.04 -21.49
C ARG A 139 9.41 15.59 -21.41
N GLY A 140 8.55 14.90 -20.69
CA GLY A 140 7.13 15.23 -20.51
C GLY A 140 6.20 14.34 -21.32
N ASP A 141 6.70 13.63 -22.33
CA ASP A 141 5.90 12.73 -23.15
C ASP A 141 5.25 11.64 -22.30
N THR A 142 4.00 11.33 -22.62
CA THR A 142 3.28 10.19 -22.06
C THR A 142 2.76 9.32 -23.20
N VAL A 143 3.05 8.03 -23.15
CA VAL A 143 2.63 7.03 -24.13
C VAL A 143 1.94 5.86 -23.45
N GLU A 144 1.06 5.19 -24.17
CA GLU A 144 0.33 4.01 -23.69
C GLU A 144 1.01 2.74 -24.17
N VAL A 145 1.13 1.73 -23.31
CA VAL A 145 1.56 0.38 -23.70
C VAL A 145 0.40 -0.31 -24.40
N VAL A 146 0.58 -0.66 -25.67
CA VAL A 146 -0.43 -1.37 -26.47
C VAL A 146 -0.21 -2.88 -26.38
N ALA A 147 1.05 -3.32 -26.44
CA ALA A 147 1.39 -4.74 -26.38
C ALA A 147 2.81 -4.95 -25.86
N VAL A 148 3.05 -6.12 -25.27
CA VAL A 148 4.41 -6.64 -25.04
C VAL A 148 4.83 -7.42 -26.28
N ILE A 149 6.01 -7.10 -26.82
CA ILE A 149 6.59 -7.75 -28.00
C ILE A 149 7.88 -8.48 -27.61
N GLU A 150 8.43 -9.31 -28.51
CA GLU A 150 9.55 -10.21 -28.22
C GLU A 150 10.76 -9.52 -27.56
N ASN A 151 11.09 -8.29 -27.99
CA ASN A 151 12.25 -7.53 -27.52
C ASN A 151 11.92 -6.24 -26.77
N GLY A 152 10.65 -6.02 -26.36
CA GLY A 152 10.25 -4.76 -25.73
C GLY A 152 8.74 -4.57 -25.66
N LEU A 153 8.30 -3.34 -25.90
CA LEU A 153 6.91 -2.91 -25.86
C LEU A 153 6.55 -2.24 -27.18
N ARG A 154 5.32 -2.42 -27.62
CA ARG A 154 4.68 -1.51 -28.58
C ARG A 154 3.96 -0.43 -27.78
N VAL A 155 4.33 0.82 -27.99
CA VAL A 155 3.72 1.97 -27.31
C VAL A 155 3.07 2.92 -28.29
N ARG A 156 1.98 3.58 -27.88
CA ARG A 156 1.20 4.50 -28.70
C ARG A 156 1.24 5.90 -28.12
N ARG A 157 1.54 6.87 -28.98
CA ARG A 157 1.46 8.31 -28.65
C ARG A 157 0.01 8.82 -28.68
N PRO A 158 -0.27 9.99 -28.08
CA PRO A 158 -1.58 10.63 -28.15
C PRO A 158 -2.07 10.91 -29.57
N ASP A 159 -1.16 11.07 -30.53
CA ASP A 159 -1.48 11.27 -31.96
C ASP A 159 -1.86 9.96 -32.69
N GLY A 160 -1.83 8.82 -32.00
CA GLY A 160 -2.11 7.49 -32.55
C GLY A 160 -0.89 6.77 -33.12
N THR A 161 0.28 7.41 -33.18
CA THR A 161 1.51 6.79 -33.71
C THR A 161 2.00 5.68 -32.78
N GLU A 162 2.21 4.49 -33.33
CA GLU A 162 2.79 3.35 -32.61
C GLU A 162 4.30 3.24 -32.84
N ILE A 163 5.05 2.98 -31.77
CA ILE A 163 6.51 2.86 -31.76
C ILE A 163 6.92 1.66 -30.93
N ASP A 164 7.87 0.88 -31.45
CA ASP A 164 8.50 -0.17 -30.67
C ASP A 164 9.57 0.44 -29.74
N PHE A 165 9.45 0.17 -28.45
CA PHE A 165 10.28 0.73 -27.40
C PHE A 165 10.91 -0.40 -26.58
N ILE A 166 12.19 -0.26 -26.23
CA ILE A 166 12.94 -1.24 -25.42
C ILE A 166 13.18 -0.64 -24.03
N PRO A 167 12.37 -0.99 -23.01
CA PRO A 167 12.45 -0.40 -21.67
C PRO A 167 13.83 -0.53 -21.03
N SER A 168 14.51 -1.65 -21.27
CA SER A 168 15.79 -1.96 -20.64
C SER A 168 16.90 -0.97 -20.97
N SER A 169 16.85 -0.34 -22.16
CA SER A 169 17.84 0.65 -22.60
C SER A 169 17.62 2.04 -22.01
N ALA A 170 16.42 2.34 -21.50
CA ALA A 170 16.02 3.67 -21.05
C ALA A 170 15.33 3.67 -19.67
N ALA A 171 15.51 2.64 -18.85
CA ALA A 171 14.79 2.43 -17.58
C ALA A 171 14.90 3.57 -16.56
N ALA A 172 15.91 4.44 -16.68
CA ALA A 172 16.08 5.63 -15.81
C ALA A 172 15.41 6.90 -16.35
N SER A 173 14.87 6.86 -17.57
CA SER A 173 14.35 8.02 -18.28
C SER A 173 12.83 8.17 -18.20
N PHE A 174 12.11 7.17 -17.71
CA PHE A 174 10.66 7.18 -17.62
C PHE A 174 10.14 6.58 -16.31
N ASP A 175 8.87 6.89 -16.03
CA ASP A 175 8.08 6.27 -15.00
C ASP A 175 6.95 5.43 -15.56
N VAL A 176 6.53 4.41 -14.83
CA VAL A 176 5.47 3.47 -15.24
C VAL A 176 4.28 3.71 -14.33
N GLY A 177 3.12 3.89 -14.96
CA GLY A 177 1.90 4.23 -14.27
C GLY A 177 0.67 3.69 -14.95
N GLN A 178 -0.48 4.04 -14.42
CA GLN A 178 -1.78 3.79 -15.00
C GLN A 178 -2.53 5.10 -15.20
N ALA A 179 -3.51 5.07 -16.10
CA ALA A 179 -4.49 6.13 -16.21
C ALA A 179 -5.49 5.98 -15.07
N HIS A 180 -5.73 7.07 -14.32
CA HIS A 180 -6.75 7.12 -13.30
C HIS A 180 -7.67 8.32 -13.56
N GLU A 181 -8.96 8.17 -13.27
CA GLU A 181 -9.91 9.27 -13.39
C GLU A 181 -10.02 10.01 -12.07
N LEU A 182 -9.69 11.30 -12.07
CA LEU A 182 -9.77 12.15 -10.90
C LEU A 182 -10.83 13.22 -11.11
N LYS A 183 -11.82 13.27 -10.21
CA LYS A 183 -12.83 14.34 -10.20
C LYS A 183 -12.25 15.58 -9.53
N VAL A 184 -12.24 16.69 -10.26
CA VAL A 184 -11.70 17.98 -9.79
C VAL A 184 -12.75 19.05 -9.97
N ALA A 185 -12.90 19.92 -8.97
CA ALA A 185 -13.79 21.06 -8.97
C ALA A 185 -13.04 22.34 -8.62
N ALA A 186 -13.60 23.50 -8.99
CA ALA A 186 -13.09 24.79 -8.54
C ALA A 186 -13.11 24.87 -7.00
N GLY A 187 -11.99 25.26 -6.40
CA GLY A 187 -11.75 25.25 -4.96
C GLY A 187 -10.95 24.05 -4.45
N ASP A 188 -10.79 22.98 -5.25
CA ASP A 188 -10.06 21.78 -4.83
C ASP A 188 -8.58 22.08 -4.53
N TRP A 189 -8.05 21.45 -3.49
CA TRP A 189 -6.60 21.37 -3.31
C TRP A 189 -6.06 20.17 -4.07
N LEU A 190 -4.99 20.37 -4.84
CA LEU A 190 -4.26 19.33 -5.53
C LEU A 190 -2.83 19.19 -4.97
N LEU A 191 -2.33 17.98 -4.93
CA LEU A 191 -0.93 17.65 -4.62
C LEU A 191 -0.22 17.26 -5.92
N LEU A 192 0.78 18.05 -6.31
CA LEU A 192 1.59 17.76 -7.49
C LEU A 192 2.51 16.57 -7.20
N GLN A 193 2.51 15.58 -8.08
CA GLN A 193 3.32 14.36 -7.93
C GLN A 193 4.54 14.34 -8.87
N ALA A 194 4.79 15.45 -9.56
CA ALA A 194 5.92 15.56 -10.47
C ALA A 194 6.38 16.99 -10.67
N ASN A 195 7.66 17.14 -11.02
CA ASN A 195 8.24 18.42 -11.36
C ASN A 195 7.86 18.81 -12.80
N HIS A 196 7.56 20.08 -13.02
CA HIS A 196 7.53 20.70 -14.34
C HIS A 196 8.26 22.05 -14.30
N GLY A 197 9.41 22.10 -14.97
CA GLY A 197 10.31 23.25 -14.87
C GLY A 197 10.77 23.50 -13.42
N LYS A 198 10.92 24.78 -13.09
CA LYS A 198 11.13 25.26 -11.70
C LYS A 198 9.85 25.81 -11.06
N GLU A 199 8.78 25.89 -11.84
CA GLU A 199 7.53 26.53 -11.45
C GLU A 199 6.62 25.58 -10.68
N PHE A 200 6.66 24.29 -10.99
CA PHE A 200 5.82 23.27 -10.36
C PHE A 200 6.70 22.18 -9.77
N ILE A 201 6.62 21.98 -8.46
CA ILE A 201 7.50 21.08 -7.72
C ILE A 201 6.70 19.90 -7.16
N ASN A 202 7.28 18.70 -7.23
CA ASN A 202 6.72 17.51 -6.62
C ASN A 202 6.55 17.71 -5.10
N GLY A 203 5.35 17.41 -4.60
CA GLY A 203 4.95 17.59 -3.21
C GLY A 203 4.34 18.96 -2.90
N GLU A 204 4.32 19.87 -3.88
CA GLU A 204 3.65 21.17 -3.78
C GLU A 204 2.13 21.00 -3.75
N ARG A 205 1.46 21.79 -2.90
CA ARG A 205 0.00 21.89 -2.86
C ARG A 205 -0.45 23.15 -3.57
N VAL A 206 -1.38 23.01 -4.51
CA VAL A 206 -1.95 24.13 -5.27
C VAL A 206 -3.48 24.09 -5.17
N GLN A 207 -4.12 25.25 -5.22
CA GLN A 207 -5.58 25.34 -5.17
C GLN A 207 -6.13 25.68 -6.56
N VAL A 208 -7.13 24.94 -6.99
CA VAL A 208 -7.83 25.14 -8.27
C VAL A 208 -8.72 26.36 -8.15
N ARG A 209 -8.54 27.33 -9.06
CA ARG A 209 -9.44 28.48 -9.20
C ARG A 209 -10.59 28.15 -10.14
N GLU A 210 -10.26 27.60 -11.30
CA GLU A 210 -11.21 27.29 -12.36
C GLU A 210 -10.63 26.23 -13.31
N ILE A 211 -11.53 25.57 -14.04
CA ILE A 211 -11.21 24.54 -15.03
C ILE A 211 -11.76 25.02 -16.37
N GLN A 212 -10.88 25.36 -17.30
CA GLN A 212 -11.25 25.87 -18.63
C GLN A 212 -10.64 24.98 -19.71
N ASN A 213 -11.48 24.32 -20.53
CA ASN A 213 -11.04 23.46 -21.64
C ASN A 213 -9.99 22.41 -21.22
N GLY A 214 -10.15 21.80 -20.04
CA GLY A 214 -9.21 20.82 -19.48
C GLY A 214 -7.92 21.42 -18.91
N ARG A 215 -7.77 22.75 -18.90
CA ARG A 215 -6.65 23.45 -18.25
C ARG A 215 -7.07 23.92 -16.87
N LEU A 216 -6.19 23.70 -15.90
CA LEU A 216 -6.38 24.08 -14.50
C LEU A 216 -5.69 25.41 -14.25
N ALA A 217 -6.47 26.47 -14.01
CA ALA A 217 -5.94 27.73 -13.51
C ALA A 217 -5.96 27.71 -11.98
N LEU A 218 -4.90 28.21 -11.36
CA LEU A 218 -4.65 28.14 -9.94
C LEU A 218 -4.96 29.48 -9.26
N VAL A 219 -5.26 29.42 -7.96
CA VAL A 219 -5.57 30.63 -7.16
C VAL A 219 -4.37 31.57 -7.07
N ASP A 220 -3.15 31.04 -7.10
CA ASP A 220 -1.90 31.82 -7.09
C ASP A 220 -1.58 32.52 -8.42
N GLY A 221 -2.44 32.40 -9.43
CA GLY A 221 -2.30 33.04 -10.74
C GLY A 221 -1.55 32.20 -11.77
N ARG A 222 -0.94 31.08 -11.40
CA ARG A 222 -0.32 30.14 -12.35
C ARG A 222 -1.38 29.29 -13.04
N THR A 223 -1.00 28.67 -14.16
CA THR A 223 -1.84 27.71 -14.89
C THR A 223 -1.04 26.45 -15.13
N LEU A 224 -1.63 25.28 -14.86
CA LEU A 224 -0.95 24.03 -15.13
C LEU A 224 -0.71 23.88 -16.65
N PRO A 225 0.51 23.46 -17.06
CA PRO A 225 0.84 23.25 -18.46
C PRO A 225 -0.10 22.24 -19.12
N SER A 226 -0.33 22.40 -20.43
CA SER A 226 -1.05 21.41 -21.21
C SER A 226 -0.33 20.06 -21.12
N GLY A 227 -1.07 19.00 -20.78
CA GLY A 227 -0.51 17.66 -20.57
C GLY A 227 0.09 17.39 -19.18
N PHE A 228 0.16 18.37 -18.28
CA PHE A 228 0.50 18.09 -16.89
C PHE A 228 -0.65 17.36 -16.21
N ASN A 229 -0.47 16.07 -15.93
CA ASN A 229 -1.52 15.20 -15.37
C ASN A 229 -1.03 14.32 -14.21
N SER A 230 0.10 14.66 -13.58
CA SER A 230 0.64 13.92 -12.43
C SER A 230 0.33 14.66 -11.14
N PHE A 231 -0.91 14.54 -10.69
CA PHE A 231 -1.40 15.11 -9.44
C PHE A 231 -2.55 14.27 -8.89
N THR A 232 -2.79 14.42 -7.59
CA THR A 232 -3.94 13.86 -6.87
C THR A 232 -4.58 14.94 -5.99
N HIS A 233 -5.64 14.61 -5.25
CA HIS A 233 -6.19 15.53 -4.25
C HIS A 233 -5.18 15.82 -3.14
N GLY A 234 -5.14 17.07 -2.70
CA GLY A 234 -4.18 17.61 -1.75
C GLY A 234 -4.69 17.69 -0.31
N TYR A 235 -5.72 16.93 0.06
CA TYR A 235 -6.33 16.97 1.39
C TYR A 235 -5.63 16.05 2.40
N ALA A 236 -5.24 14.86 1.98
CA ALA A 236 -4.56 13.88 2.81
C ALA A 236 -3.31 13.32 2.12
N VAL A 237 -2.36 12.80 2.90
CA VAL A 237 -1.11 12.22 2.40
C VAL A 237 -0.75 10.95 3.16
N THR A 238 0.10 10.12 2.57
CA THR A 238 0.65 8.98 3.29
C THR A 238 1.64 9.42 4.37
N SER A 239 1.82 8.60 5.41
CA SER A 239 2.81 8.84 6.47
C SER A 239 4.21 9.10 5.92
N HIS A 240 4.66 8.34 4.91
CA HIS A 240 5.93 8.58 4.23
C HIS A 240 5.98 9.93 3.50
N SER A 241 4.94 10.27 2.73
CA SER A 241 4.84 11.54 1.99
C SER A 241 4.64 12.76 2.90
N SER A 242 4.31 12.55 4.17
CA SER A 242 4.27 13.60 5.19
C SER A 242 5.66 14.01 5.68
N GLN A 243 6.71 13.21 5.41
CA GLN A 243 8.05 13.49 5.91
C GLN A 243 8.51 14.89 5.51
N SER A 244 9.24 15.54 6.44
CA SER A 244 9.71 16.92 6.32
C SER A 244 8.61 18.01 6.32
N LYS A 245 7.32 17.67 6.31
CA LYS A 245 6.24 18.63 6.54
C LYS A 245 6.15 18.98 8.03
N THR A 246 5.74 20.22 8.31
CA THR A 246 5.44 20.68 9.67
C THR A 246 4.15 21.49 9.59
N VAL A 247 3.17 21.13 10.40
CA VAL A 247 1.85 21.78 10.48
C VAL A 247 1.48 22.01 11.93
N ASP A 248 0.51 22.86 12.21
CA ASP A 248 0.01 23.05 13.58
C ASP A 248 -0.67 21.79 14.08
N ASP A 249 -1.55 21.24 13.24
CA ASP A 249 -2.42 20.13 13.59
C ASP A 249 -2.19 18.96 12.63
N VAL A 250 -1.80 17.81 13.17
CA VAL A 250 -1.77 16.56 12.39
C VAL A 250 -2.93 15.66 12.80
N LEU A 251 -3.63 15.13 11.81
CA LEU A 251 -4.82 14.28 11.99
C LEU A 251 -4.51 12.93 11.33
N LEU A 252 -4.25 11.92 12.15
CA LEU A 252 -3.96 10.56 11.68
C LEU A 252 -5.26 9.77 11.59
N VAL A 253 -5.59 9.26 10.41
CA VAL A 253 -6.68 8.32 10.20
C VAL A 253 -6.08 6.94 10.01
N ALA A 254 -6.40 6.02 10.90
CA ALA A 254 -5.95 4.64 10.84
C ALA A 254 -7.05 3.71 11.35
N SER A 255 -7.83 3.16 10.42
CA SER A 255 -8.81 2.10 10.67
C SER A 255 -8.18 0.71 10.58
N SER A 256 -8.93 -0.29 11.03
CA SER A 256 -8.61 -1.71 10.97
C SER A 256 -8.21 -2.17 9.57
N ARG A 257 -8.75 -1.53 8.52
CA ARG A 257 -8.43 -1.79 7.11
C ARG A 257 -6.97 -1.46 6.75
N SER A 258 -6.36 -0.50 7.46
CA SER A 258 -5.00 -0.01 7.20
C SER A 258 -3.96 -0.48 8.20
N PHE A 259 -4.35 -1.23 9.22
CA PHE A 259 -3.43 -1.70 10.27
C PHE A 259 -2.27 -2.55 9.75
N ALA A 260 -2.42 -3.23 8.61
CA ALA A 260 -1.31 -3.94 7.97
C ALA A 260 -0.20 -3.00 7.48
N ALA A 261 -0.51 -1.73 7.22
CA ALA A 261 0.43 -0.70 6.82
C ALA A 261 0.89 0.19 7.99
N VAL A 262 0.34 0.00 9.19
CA VAL A 262 0.76 0.70 10.41
C VAL A 262 1.95 -0.03 11.04
N ASN A 263 2.96 0.74 11.42
CA ASN A 263 4.08 0.27 12.22
C ASN A 263 4.63 1.42 13.07
N ARG A 264 5.55 1.07 13.98
CA ARG A 264 6.20 2.01 14.90
C ARG A 264 6.83 3.21 14.21
N GLU A 265 7.56 2.99 13.12
CA GLU A 265 8.27 4.05 12.40
C GLU A 265 7.30 5.01 11.71
N GLN A 266 6.27 4.50 11.02
CA GLN A 266 5.23 5.31 10.38
C GLN A 266 4.39 6.07 11.41
N PHE A 267 4.10 5.46 12.56
CA PHE A 267 3.39 6.10 13.65
C PHE A 267 4.17 7.33 14.16
N TYR A 268 5.46 7.15 14.49
CA TYR A 268 6.32 8.25 14.90
C TYR A 268 6.41 9.36 13.84
N VAL A 269 6.61 8.99 12.57
CA VAL A 269 6.67 9.97 11.48
C VAL A 269 5.36 10.76 11.41
N SER A 270 4.21 10.10 11.51
CA SER A 270 2.90 10.76 11.42
C SER A 270 2.66 11.74 12.56
N ILE A 271 2.76 11.29 13.82
CA ILE A 271 2.43 12.14 14.98
C ILE A 271 3.41 13.30 15.16
N SER A 272 4.66 13.14 14.73
CA SER A 272 5.70 14.16 14.89
C SER A 272 5.56 15.36 13.94
N ARG A 273 4.63 15.33 12.97
CA ARG A 273 4.42 16.44 12.02
C ARG A 273 3.71 17.65 12.63
N GLY A 274 2.89 17.43 13.66
CA GLY A 274 2.16 18.49 14.37
C GLY A 274 3.08 19.31 15.29
N ARG A 275 2.89 20.63 15.32
CA ARG A 275 3.53 21.55 16.28
C ARG A 275 2.69 21.70 17.53
N GLU A 276 1.38 21.77 17.38
CA GLU A 276 0.45 22.10 18.46
C GLU A 276 -0.33 20.89 18.93
N ARG A 277 -0.87 20.09 18.00
CA ARG A 277 -1.61 18.88 18.34
C ARG A 277 -1.43 17.77 17.31
N CYS A 278 -1.65 16.56 17.80
CA CYS A 278 -1.95 15.38 17.01
C CYS A 278 -3.32 14.86 17.46
N HIS A 279 -4.16 14.44 16.51
CA HIS A 279 -5.39 13.71 16.79
C HIS A 279 -5.42 12.43 15.97
N ILE A 280 -5.87 11.33 16.55
CA ILE A 280 -5.95 10.02 15.91
C ILE A 280 -7.41 9.62 15.80
N PHE A 281 -7.80 9.16 14.62
CA PHE A 281 -9.10 8.58 14.33
C PHE A 281 -8.90 7.11 14.00
N THR A 282 -9.53 6.24 14.77
CA THR A 282 -9.49 4.78 14.57
C THR A 282 -10.85 4.13 14.85
N ASP A 283 -11.06 2.91 14.39
CA ASP A 283 -12.21 2.06 14.69
C ASP A 283 -11.91 0.99 15.76
N ASP A 284 -10.63 0.79 16.08
CA ASP A 284 -10.17 -0.17 17.11
C ASP A 284 -8.86 0.34 17.73
N ALA A 285 -9.00 1.08 18.83
CA ALA A 285 -7.87 1.70 19.54
C ALA A 285 -6.95 0.64 20.20
N ASP A 286 -7.52 -0.47 20.67
CA ASP A 286 -6.77 -1.55 21.31
C ASP A 286 -5.85 -2.26 20.30
N LEU A 287 -6.35 -2.55 19.11
CA LEU A 287 -5.56 -3.17 18.06
C LEU A 287 -4.55 -2.17 17.49
N LEU A 288 -4.91 -0.90 17.31
CA LEU A 288 -3.96 0.14 16.90
C LEU A 288 -2.81 0.26 17.91
N ALA A 289 -3.10 0.25 19.22
CA ALA A 289 -2.08 0.30 20.28
C ALA A 289 -1.05 -0.84 20.16
N ARG A 290 -1.47 -2.02 19.69
CA ARG A 290 -0.55 -3.15 19.42
C ARG A 290 0.27 -2.90 18.15
N ARG A 291 -0.38 -2.48 17.06
CA ARG A 291 0.27 -2.29 15.75
C ARG A 291 1.32 -1.18 15.75
N VAL A 292 1.14 -0.14 16.56
CA VAL A 292 2.15 0.93 16.69
C VAL A 292 3.43 0.45 17.40
N THR A 293 3.45 -0.75 17.98
CA THR A 293 4.66 -1.37 18.55
C THR A 293 5.39 -2.28 17.58
N ASP A 294 4.71 -2.73 16.52
CA ASP A 294 5.31 -3.59 15.48
C ASP A 294 6.40 -2.81 14.74
N SER A 295 7.61 -3.38 14.69
CA SER A 295 8.72 -2.79 13.96
C SER A 295 8.89 -3.44 12.59
N HIS A 296 9.05 -2.61 11.57
CA HIS A 296 9.47 -3.05 10.23
C HIS A 296 10.93 -2.64 9.95
N GLU A 297 11.74 -2.52 11.00
CA GLU A 297 13.15 -2.16 10.91
C GLU A 297 13.87 -3.19 10.01
N ARG A 298 14.28 -2.72 8.82
CA ARG A 298 14.98 -3.57 7.85
C ARG A 298 16.39 -3.81 8.37
N LYS A 299 16.69 -5.07 8.71
CA LYS A 299 18.05 -5.48 9.04
C LYS A 299 18.95 -5.25 7.84
N ALA A 300 20.14 -4.68 8.08
CA ALA A 300 21.15 -4.59 7.04
C ALA A 300 21.58 -5.99 6.58
N ALA A 301 22.05 -6.13 5.33
CA ALA A 301 22.52 -7.43 4.82
C ALA A 301 23.63 -8.04 5.71
N ILE A 302 24.48 -7.18 6.29
CA ILE A 302 25.55 -7.58 7.23
C ILE A 302 24.95 -8.11 8.54
N GLU A 303 23.91 -7.48 9.07
CA GLU A 303 23.20 -7.93 10.28
C GLU A 303 22.46 -9.25 10.03
N LEU A 304 21.94 -9.46 8.81
CA LEU A 304 21.35 -10.73 8.40
C LEU A 304 22.40 -11.84 8.28
N GLN A 305 23.62 -11.52 7.85
CA GLN A 305 24.72 -12.49 7.81
C GLN A 305 25.12 -12.92 9.22
N ALA A 306 25.28 -11.98 10.15
CA ALA A 306 25.51 -12.30 11.56
C ALA A 306 24.39 -13.15 12.16
N LEU A 307 23.12 -12.82 11.87
CA LEU A 307 21.97 -13.63 12.28
C LEU A 307 21.99 -15.03 11.66
N ARG A 308 22.39 -15.15 10.38
CA ARG A 308 22.52 -16.44 9.69
C ARG A 308 23.62 -17.29 10.33
N ASP A 309 24.74 -16.69 10.68
CA ASP A 309 25.86 -17.36 11.34
C ASP A 309 25.48 -17.82 12.75
N ASP A 310 24.72 -17.01 13.50
CA ASP A 310 24.23 -17.38 14.83
C ASP A 310 23.15 -18.47 14.76
N LEU A 311 22.25 -18.42 13.78
CA LEU A 311 21.30 -19.49 13.49
C LEU A 311 22.01 -20.79 13.05
N ALA A 312 23.12 -20.67 12.32
CA ALA A 312 23.94 -21.81 11.94
C ALA A 312 24.64 -22.45 13.15
N LYS A 313 25.15 -21.65 14.09
CA LYS A 313 25.70 -22.13 15.37
C LYS A 313 24.64 -22.83 16.22
N LEU A 314 23.41 -22.33 16.20
CA LEU A 314 22.26 -22.93 16.88
C LEU A 314 21.68 -24.15 16.14
N GLY A 315 22.27 -24.56 15.03
CA GLY A 315 21.88 -25.75 14.27
C GLY A 315 20.66 -25.58 13.37
N PHE A 316 20.14 -24.36 13.21
CA PHE A 316 18.97 -24.06 12.39
C PHE A 316 19.29 -23.77 10.91
N ALA A 317 20.58 -23.70 10.54
CA ALA A 317 21.00 -23.59 9.14
C ALA A 317 21.70 -24.88 8.67
N ARG A 318 21.25 -25.41 7.52
CA ARG A 318 21.92 -26.54 6.85
C ARG A 318 23.32 -26.08 6.48
N LYS A 319 24.35 -26.74 7.04
CA LYS A 319 25.75 -26.52 6.67
C LYS A 319 25.84 -26.76 5.16
N GLU A 320 25.96 -25.71 4.37
CA GLU A 320 26.38 -25.84 2.97
C GLU A 320 27.77 -26.44 3.04
N ARG A 321 27.85 -27.73 2.71
CA ARG A 321 29.11 -28.42 2.49
C ARG A 321 29.67 -27.76 1.24
N LEU A 322 30.50 -26.73 1.43
CA LEU A 322 31.42 -26.31 0.39
C LEU A 322 32.23 -27.56 0.07
N GLU A 323 31.92 -28.19 -1.07
CA GLU A 323 32.74 -29.26 -1.60
C GLU A 323 34.11 -28.65 -1.84
N GLU A 324 35.07 -29.03 -1.00
CA GLU A 324 36.48 -28.80 -1.29
C GLU A 324 36.73 -29.46 -2.65
N GLU A 325 36.96 -28.64 -3.68
CA GLU A 325 37.45 -29.11 -4.97
C GLU A 325 38.77 -29.84 -4.71
N SER A 326 38.70 -31.18 -4.66
CA SER A 326 39.88 -32.02 -4.68
C SER A 326 40.54 -31.85 -6.03
N VAL A 327 41.65 -31.11 -6.05
CA VAL A 327 42.54 -30.97 -7.20
C VAL A 327 43.06 -32.36 -7.57
N SER A 328 42.53 -32.97 -8.63
CA SER A 328 43.10 -34.16 -9.26
C SER A 328 44.08 -33.73 -10.37
N PRO A 329 45.28 -34.32 -10.46
CA PRO A 329 46.30 -33.88 -11.38
C PRO A 329 45.96 -34.28 -12.82
N ALA A 330 46.29 -33.38 -13.74
CA ALA A 330 46.14 -33.54 -15.17
C ALA A 330 46.79 -34.83 -15.70
N LYS A 331 46.04 -35.57 -16.52
CA LYS A 331 46.60 -36.41 -17.58
C LYS A 331 45.90 -36.08 -18.89
N GLU A 332 46.72 -35.54 -19.79
CA GLU A 332 46.45 -35.45 -21.21
C GLU A 332 46.29 -36.86 -21.78
N ASP A 333 45.25 -37.09 -22.59
CA ASP A 333 45.41 -37.73 -23.90
C ASP A 333 44.10 -37.81 -24.70
N PHE A 334 44.21 -37.29 -25.92
CA PHE A 334 43.54 -37.64 -27.18
C PHE A 334 42.01 -37.76 -27.31
N ARG A 335 41.45 -36.70 -27.91
CA ARG A 335 40.61 -36.69 -29.14
C ARG A 335 39.93 -38.02 -29.51
N ALA A 336 38.73 -38.23 -28.96
CA ALA A 336 37.70 -39.05 -29.58
C ALA A 336 36.42 -38.21 -29.71
N VAL A 337 35.99 -38.04 -30.96
CA VAL A 337 34.73 -37.37 -31.34
C VAL A 337 33.58 -38.12 -30.65
N ARG A 338 32.91 -37.46 -29.71
CA ARG A 338 31.65 -37.97 -29.15
C ARG A 338 30.51 -37.61 -30.10
N PRO A 339 29.69 -38.57 -30.54
CA PRO A 339 28.50 -38.27 -31.32
C PRO A 339 27.52 -37.43 -30.50
N MET A 340 26.83 -36.53 -31.21
CA MET A 340 25.81 -35.62 -30.73
C MET A 340 24.74 -36.41 -29.94
N ARG A 341 24.59 -36.10 -28.64
CA ARG A 341 23.49 -36.63 -27.83
C ARG A 341 22.20 -35.97 -28.28
N ASP A 342 21.21 -36.79 -28.61
CA ASP A 342 19.84 -36.37 -28.83
C ASP A 342 19.32 -35.52 -27.68
N THR A 343 18.72 -34.39 -28.02
CA THR A 343 17.99 -33.53 -27.09
C THR A 343 16.83 -34.32 -26.50
N HIS A 344 16.95 -34.71 -25.23
CA HIS A 344 15.80 -35.14 -24.46
C HIS A 344 14.75 -34.02 -24.47
N ALA A 345 13.58 -34.33 -25.02
CA ALA A 345 12.39 -33.50 -24.91
C ALA A 345 12.14 -33.14 -23.44
N LYS A 346 12.15 -31.84 -23.12
CA LYS A 346 11.72 -31.34 -21.81
C LYS A 346 10.29 -31.79 -21.59
N ARG A 347 10.08 -32.65 -20.59
CA ARG A 347 8.75 -33.00 -20.06
C ARG A 347 7.97 -31.71 -19.77
N THR A 348 6.94 -31.46 -20.57
CA THR A 348 5.88 -30.50 -20.28
C THR A 348 4.90 -31.15 -19.31
N THR A 349 5.18 -31.06 -18.01
CA THR A 349 4.16 -31.26 -16.98
C THR A 349 3.85 -29.92 -16.33
N ARG A 350 3.18 -29.03 -17.09
CA ARG A 350 2.39 -27.95 -16.49
C ARG A 350 1.00 -28.52 -16.23
N LEU A 351 0.75 -28.95 -15.00
CA LEU A 351 -0.60 -29.24 -14.53
C LEU A 351 -1.42 -27.94 -14.53
N LEU A 352 -2.65 -28.02 -15.04
CA LEU A 352 -3.59 -26.90 -15.12
C LEU A 352 -3.94 -26.39 -13.71
N PRO A 353 -4.26 -25.09 -13.52
CA PRO A 353 -4.50 -24.50 -12.19
C PRO A 353 -5.50 -25.27 -11.31
N VAL A 354 -6.51 -25.87 -11.91
CA VAL A 354 -7.54 -26.67 -11.23
C VAL A 354 -6.97 -27.95 -10.61
N GLN A 355 -5.96 -28.56 -11.25
CA GLN A 355 -5.28 -29.77 -10.74
C GLN A 355 -4.33 -29.47 -9.58
N ARG A 356 -3.86 -28.22 -9.45
CA ARG A 356 -3.07 -27.78 -8.28
C ARG A 356 -3.95 -27.56 -7.06
N LEU A 357 -5.16 -27.03 -7.26
CA LEU A 357 -6.12 -26.82 -6.17
C LEU A 357 -6.62 -28.14 -5.60
N THR A 358 -6.86 -29.16 -6.42
CA THR A 358 -7.21 -30.50 -5.92
C THR A 358 -6.06 -31.14 -5.14
N GLN A 359 -4.81 -31.01 -5.59
CA GLN A 359 -3.66 -31.51 -4.83
C GLN A 359 -3.47 -30.79 -3.48
N VAL A 360 -3.68 -29.47 -3.44
CA VAL A 360 -3.60 -28.71 -2.19
C VAL A 360 -4.76 -29.09 -1.25
N ALA A 361 -5.97 -29.27 -1.77
CA ALA A 361 -7.12 -29.72 -0.98
C ALA A 361 -6.92 -31.13 -0.41
N GLU A 362 -6.34 -32.06 -1.19
CA GLU A 362 -6.00 -33.40 -0.72
C GLU A 362 -4.89 -33.39 0.35
N GLN A 363 -3.87 -32.53 0.19
CA GLN A 363 -2.81 -32.38 1.19
C GLN A 363 -3.33 -31.77 2.50
N VAL A 364 -4.27 -30.82 2.43
CA VAL A 364 -4.91 -30.24 3.61
C VAL A 364 -5.80 -31.25 4.32
N ARG A 365 -6.60 -32.05 3.59
CA ARG A 365 -7.40 -33.13 4.20
C ARG A 365 -6.54 -34.20 4.88
N ARG A 366 -5.42 -34.56 4.24
CA ARG A 366 -4.45 -35.51 4.81
C ARG A 366 -3.75 -34.98 6.06
N TRP A 367 -3.58 -33.66 6.16
CA TRP A 367 -3.05 -33.00 7.35
C TRP A 367 -4.09 -32.90 8.48
N MET A 368 -5.38 -32.84 8.15
CA MET A 368 -6.49 -32.82 9.12
C MET A 368 -6.91 -34.22 9.62
N GLY A 369 -6.26 -35.30 9.16
CA GLY A 369 -6.44 -36.65 9.73
C GLY A 369 -7.74 -37.36 9.36
N GLU A 370 -8.39 -36.97 8.26
CA GLU A 370 -9.57 -37.67 7.74
C GLU A 370 -9.15 -38.77 6.75
N ASP A 371 -9.27 -40.05 7.14
CA ASP A 371 -9.13 -41.19 6.23
C ASP A 371 -10.42 -41.37 5.40
N PRO A 372 -10.35 -41.62 4.08
CA PRO A 372 -11.54 -41.78 3.26
C PRO A 372 -12.04 -43.23 3.24
N GLU A 373 -13.31 -43.45 3.59
CA GLU A 373 -14.03 -44.64 3.13
C GLU A 373 -14.33 -44.55 1.63
N PRO A 374 -14.19 -45.64 0.87
CA PRO A 374 -14.45 -45.62 -0.57
C PRO A 374 -15.96 -45.71 -0.82
N LYS A 375 -16.55 -44.64 -1.36
CA LYS A 375 -17.83 -44.75 -2.07
C LYS A 375 -17.58 -44.58 -3.57
N GLU A 376 -17.90 -45.63 -4.32
CA GLU A 376 -17.92 -45.65 -5.78
C GLU A 376 -18.84 -44.54 -6.31
N VAL A 377 -18.33 -43.70 -7.20
CA VAL A 377 -19.16 -42.78 -8.00
C VAL A 377 -19.22 -43.33 -9.42
N VAL A 378 -20.36 -43.92 -9.75
CA VAL A 378 -20.77 -44.26 -11.11
C VAL A 378 -20.86 -42.96 -11.91
N ALA A 379 -20.08 -42.88 -12.98
CA ALA A 379 -20.11 -41.77 -13.92
C ALA A 379 -21.33 -41.91 -14.84
N GLU A 380 -22.37 -41.11 -14.62
CA GLU A 380 -23.45 -40.94 -15.59
C GLU A 380 -23.37 -39.54 -16.21
N LYS A 381 -23.20 -39.52 -17.53
CA LYS A 381 -23.18 -38.31 -18.35
C LYS A 381 -24.60 -37.77 -18.46
N VAL A 382 -24.84 -36.56 -17.96
CA VAL A 382 -25.97 -35.74 -18.40
C VAL A 382 -25.46 -34.34 -18.75
N THR A 383 -25.54 -34.04 -20.04
CA THR A 383 -25.41 -32.70 -20.62
C THR A 383 -26.69 -31.93 -20.33
N GLU A 384 -26.65 -30.91 -19.48
CA GLU A 384 -27.69 -29.88 -19.49
C GLU A 384 -27.14 -28.51 -19.03
N LYS A 385 -27.53 -27.48 -19.78
CA LYS A 385 -27.14 -26.08 -19.61
C LYS A 385 -27.78 -25.52 -18.33
N VAL A 386 -27.00 -24.93 -17.42
CA VAL A 386 -27.54 -24.19 -16.26
C VAL A 386 -26.84 -22.84 -16.12
N THR A 387 -27.66 -21.80 -16.04
CA THR A 387 -27.36 -20.37 -15.83
C THR A 387 -26.87 -20.06 -14.39
N PRO A 388 -26.14 -18.95 -14.16
CA PRO A 388 -25.26 -18.79 -12.99
C PRO A 388 -25.90 -18.30 -11.67
N THR A 389 -27.23 -18.26 -11.54
CA THR A 389 -27.89 -17.41 -10.52
C THR A 389 -28.24 -18.12 -9.21
N GLU A 390 -28.30 -19.45 -9.16
CA GLU A 390 -28.74 -20.19 -7.96
C GLU A 390 -27.61 -20.59 -6.99
N SER A 391 -26.40 -20.83 -7.50
CA SER A 391 -25.25 -21.22 -6.69
C SER A 391 -24.78 -20.10 -5.74
N VAL A 392 -24.96 -18.83 -6.12
CA VAL A 392 -24.57 -17.65 -5.34
C VAL A 392 -25.47 -17.46 -4.11
N LYS A 393 -26.78 -17.72 -4.22
CA LYS A 393 -27.71 -17.58 -3.08
C LYS A 393 -27.49 -18.66 -2.01
N GLN A 394 -27.10 -19.87 -2.42
CA GLN A 394 -26.79 -20.93 -1.47
C GLN A 394 -25.47 -20.68 -0.73
N THR A 395 -24.45 -20.15 -1.43
CA THR A 395 -23.18 -19.77 -0.79
C THR A 395 -23.34 -18.60 0.17
N GLU A 396 -24.15 -17.58 -0.15
CA GLU A 396 -24.46 -16.48 0.77
C GLU A 396 -25.20 -16.95 2.03
N LYS A 397 -26.15 -17.89 1.88
CA LYS A 397 -26.93 -18.40 3.02
C LYS A 397 -26.06 -19.22 3.98
N VAL A 398 -25.14 -20.03 3.45
CA VAL A 398 -24.15 -20.78 4.24
C VAL A 398 -23.15 -19.82 4.91
N HIS A 399 -22.70 -18.78 4.21
CA HIS A 399 -21.79 -17.77 4.79
C HIS A 399 -22.44 -16.98 5.93
N ARG A 400 -23.76 -16.76 5.86
CA ARG A 400 -24.53 -16.04 6.89
C ARG A 400 -24.72 -16.89 8.14
N SER A 401 -25.01 -18.19 8.00
CA SER A 401 -25.13 -19.08 9.17
C SER A 401 -23.79 -19.31 9.87
N LEU A 402 -22.69 -19.44 9.10
CA LEU A 402 -21.35 -19.59 9.68
C LEU A 402 -20.92 -18.36 10.49
N ARG A 403 -21.32 -17.16 10.04
CA ARG A 403 -21.06 -15.90 10.77
C ARG A 403 -21.89 -15.80 12.06
N GLU A 404 -23.12 -16.29 12.05
CA GLU A 404 -23.98 -16.33 13.25
C GLU A 404 -23.46 -17.34 14.28
N GLU A 405 -23.00 -18.51 13.84
CA GLU A 405 -22.36 -19.51 14.71
C GLU A 405 -21.07 -18.99 15.35
N VAL A 406 -20.20 -18.32 14.57
CA VAL A 406 -18.98 -17.70 15.10
C VAL A 406 -19.30 -16.60 16.11
N ARG A 407 -20.36 -15.81 15.87
CA ARG A 407 -20.79 -14.76 16.81
C ARG A 407 -21.28 -15.35 18.13
N GLN A 408 -22.09 -16.42 18.08
CA GLN A 408 -22.55 -17.14 19.28
C GLN A 408 -21.38 -17.76 20.06
N HIS A 409 -20.39 -18.30 19.36
CA HIS A 409 -19.20 -18.89 19.99
C HIS A 409 -18.35 -17.84 20.72
N ILE A 410 -18.18 -16.65 20.13
CA ILE A 410 -17.47 -15.52 20.76
C ILE A 410 -18.22 -15.03 22.00
N GLU A 411 -19.55 -14.98 21.95
CA GLU A 411 -20.39 -14.51 23.05
C GLU A 411 -20.40 -15.50 24.23
N GLN A 412 -20.44 -16.81 23.95
CA GLN A 412 -20.23 -17.86 24.96
C GLN A 412 -18.85 -17.79 25.60
N HIS A 413 -17.81 -17.54 24.81
CA HIS A 413 -16.44 -17.42 25.31
C HIS A 413 -16.25 -16.16 26.19
N ARG A 414 -17.02 -15.09 25.93
CA ARG A 414 -17.05 -13.85 26.73
C ARG A 414 -17.80 -14.05 28.05
N GLN A 415 -18.91 -14.80 28.05
CA GLN A 415 -19.65 -15.15 29.27
C GLN A 415 -18.85 -16.06 30.20
N GLN A 416 -18.13 -17.06 29.66
CA GLN A 416 -17.23 -17.91 30.46
C GLN A 416 -16.08 -17.12 31.12
N ARG A 417 -15.53 -16.10 30.44
CA ARG A 417 -14.48 -15.24 31.02
C ARG A 417 -15.00 -14.26 32.06
N GLN A 418 -16.28 -13.88 32.00
CA GLN A 418 -16.90 -13.06 33.05
C GLN A 418 -17.22 -13.90 34.29
N GLN A 419 -17.65 -15.15 34.12
CA GLN A 419 -17.87 -16.09 35.24
C GLN A 419 -16.57 -16.52 35.94
N SER A 420 -15.46 -16.67 35.20
CA SER A 420 -14.15 -16.99 35.80
C SER A 420 -13.52 -15.82 36.57
N ARG A 421 -13.95 -14.58 36.30
CA ARG A 421 -13.52 -13.38 37.04
C ARG A 421 -14.29 -13.13 38.35
N HIS A 422 -15.43 -13.79 38.56
CA HIS A 422 -16.19 -13.70 39.82
C HIS A 422 -15.91 -14.86 40.80
N SER A 423 -15.09 -15.85 40.45
CA SER A 423 -14.76 -16.99 41.32
C SER A 423 -13.37 -16.95 41.97
N HIS A 424 -12.59 -15.88 41.79
CA HIS A 424 -11.23 -15.76 42.36
C HIS A 424 -11.03 -14.58 43.32
N GLY A 425 -12.10 -14.11 43.97
CA GLY A 425 -12.00 -13.20 45.11
C GLY A 425 -12.52 -13.88 46.37
N ILE A 426 -11.61 -14.30 47.25
CA ILE A 426 -11.67 -14.37 48.73
C ILE A 426 -10.68 -15.44 49.21
N GLY A 427 -9.72 -15.04 50.08
CA GLY A 427 -9.05 -15.96 50.99
C GLY A 427 -7.54 -15.80 51.19
N HIS A 428 -7.10 -14.67 51.76
CA HIS A 428 -6.27 -14.54 52.98
C HIS A 428 -5.33 -13.34 52.96
#